data_AF-A0A2H3CPL3-F1
#
_entry.id   AF-A0A2H3CPL3-F1
#
_cell.length_a   1.000
_cell.length_b   1.000
_cell.length_c   1.000
_cell.angle_alpha   90.00
_cell.angle_beta   90.00
_cell.angle_gamma   90.00
#
_symmetry.space_group_name_H-M   'P 1'
#
loop_
_entity.id
_entity.type
_entity.pdbx_description
1 polymer ?
#
loop_
_entity_poly.entity_id
_entity_poly.type
_entity_poly.pdbx_seq_one_letter_code
_entity_poly.pdbx_strand_id
1 'polypeptide(L)' 'KVLTAIEESRITLSPKKCHFFYAPILLLGHKVLRLGLSMHKEKVRVISELAKPTKVSELQAYLGMLVYFQVFIP' A
#
# COMPACT_ATOMS: atom_id res chain seq x y z
N LYS A 1 9.26 -24.16 3.05
CA LYS A 1 7.83 -24.03 3.44
C LYS A 1 7.71 -22.83 4.39
N VAL A 2 6.84 -21.85 4.12
CA VAL A 2 6.80 -20.57 4.88
C VAL A 2 6.34 -20.77 6.33
N LEU A 3 5.28 -21.55 6.55
CA LEU A 3 4.75 -21.81 7.90
C LEU A 3 5.77 -22.56 8.77
N THR A 4 6.53 -23.50 8.18
CA THR A 4 7.59 -24.24 8.88
C THR A 4 8.74 -23.31 9.29
N ALA A 5 9.14 -22.36 8.45
CA ALA A 5 10.19 -21.38 8.81
C ALA A 5 9.74 -20.43 9.94
N ILE A 6 8.45 -20.11 10.00
CA ILE A 6 7.87 -19.29 11.09
C ILE A 6 7.88 -20.06 12.41
N GLU A 7 7.58 -21.36 12.36
CA GLU A 7 7.64 -22.26 13.51
C GLU A 7 9.09 -22.42 14.03
N GLU A 8 10.06 -22.64 13.13
CA GLU A 8 11.49 -22.73 13.47
C GLU A 8 12.04 -21.42 14.09
N SER A 9 11.57 -20.27 13.61
CA SER A 9 11.96 -18.94 14.14
C SER A 9 11.21 -18.53 15.40
N ARG A 10 10.31 -19.37 15.93
CA ARG A 10 9.46 -19.09 17.11
C ARG A 10 8.65 -17.79 16.99
N ILE A 11 8.26 -17.41 15.77
CA ILE A 11 7.41 -16.24 15.53
C ILE A 11 5.95 -16.66 15.64
N THR A 12 5.16 -15.93 16.42
CA THR A 12 3.72 -16.19 16.56
C THR A 12 2.92 -15.36 15.57
N LEU A 13 2.04 -16.01 14.81
CA LEU A 13 1.12 -15.34 13.89
C LEU A 13 -0.19 -15.01 14.58
N SER A 14 -0.78 -13.86 14.25
CA SER A 14 -2.14 -13.51 14.68
C SER A 14 -3.14 -13.98 13.62
N PRO A 15 -3.99 -15.00 13.87
CA PRO A 15 -4.89 -15.54 12.87
C PRO A 15 -5.87 -14.49 12.31
N LYS A 16 -6.27 -13.52 13.16
CA LYS A 16 -7.14 -12.40 12.76
C LYS A 16 -6.50 -11.47 11.71
N LYS A 17 -5.17 -11.42 11.65
CA LYS A 17 -4.41 -10.60 10.69
C LYS A 17 -3.88 -11.42 9.51
N CYS A 18 -3.93 -12.75 9.59
CA CYS A 18 -3.50 -13.64 8.51
C CYS A 18 -4.61 -13.82 7.48
N HIS A 19 -4.23 -13.78 6.21
CA HIS A 19 -5.14 -13.90 5.10
C HIS A 19 -4.63 -15.00 4.17
N PHE A 20 -5.37 -16.09 4.06
CA PHE A 20 -5.01 -17.24 3.22
C PHE A 20 -6.00 -17.39 2.07
N PHE A 21 -5.51 -17.72 0.87
CA PHE A 21 -6.33 -17.97 -0.31
C PHE A 21 -7.29 -16.83 -0.73
N TYR A 22 -7.03 -15.58 -0.34
CA TYR A 22 -7.85 -14.41 -0.71
C TYR A 22 -7.66 -13.99 -2.19
N ALA A 23 -8.73 -13.50 -2.83
CA ALA A 23 -8.71 -13.10 -4.24
C ALA A 23 -8.13 -11.68 -4.46
N PRO A 24 -8.62 -10.64 -3.74
CA PRO A 24 -7.85 -9.41 -3.56
C PRO A 24 -7.61 -9.07 -2.08
N ILE A 25 -6.40 -8.63 -1.74
CA ILE A 25 -6.02 -8.20 -0.38
C ILE A 25 -5.36 -6.82 -0.40
N LEU A 26 -5.58 -6.06 0.66
CA LEU A 26 -4.83 -4.84 0.93
C LEU A 26 -3.53 -5.16 1.68
N LEU A 27 -2.41 -4.94 1.01
CA LEU A 27 -1.07 -5.16 1.55
C LEU A 27 -0.25 -3.88 1.38
N LEU A 28 0.26 -3.33 2.49
CA LEU A 28 1.12 -2.13 2.51
C LEU A 28 0.50 -0.91 1.78
N GLY A 29 -0.83 -0.79 1.76
CA GLY A 29 -1.53 0.29 1.06
C GLY A 29 -1.72 0.06 -0.45
N HIS A 30 -1.34 -1.11 -0.96
CA HIS A 30 -1.66 -1.58 -2.30
C HIS A 30 -2.75 -2.64 -2.24
N LYS A 31 -3.63 -2.64 -3.24
CA LYS A 31 -4.56 -3.71 -3.52
C LYS A 31 -3.86 -4.72 -4.42
N VAL A 32 -3.54 -5.87 -3.86
CA VAL A 32 -2.98 -7.01 -4.61
C VAL A 32 -4.15 -7.79 -5.19
N LEU A 33 -4.24 -7.86 -6.52
CA LEU A 33 -5.18 -8.69 -7.24
C LEU A 33 -4.44 -9.79 -8.00
N ARG A 34 -5.18 -10.83 -8.41
CA ARG A 34 -4.64 -11.89 -9.27
C ARG A 34 -4.08 -11.38 -10.61
N LEU A 35 -4.59 -10.24 -11.10
CA LEU A 35 -4.20 -9.59 -12.36
C LEU A 35 -3.08 -8.55 -12.20
N GLY A 36 -2.64 -8.24 -10.97
CA GLY A 36 -1.59 -7.27 -10.71
C GLY A 36 -1.78 -6.45 -9.45
N LEU A 37 -0.91 -5.45 -9.28
CA LEU A 37 -0.94 -4.49 -8.18
C LEU A 37 -1.75 -3.26 -8.59
N SER A 38 -2.65 -2.80 -7.73
CA SER A 38 -3.37 -1.55 -7.91
C SER A 38 -3.27 -0.72 -6.63
N MET A 39 -3.32 0.60 -6.76
CA MET A 39 -3.34 1.48 -5.60
C MET A 39 -4.69 1.44 -4.87
N HIS A 40 -4.66 1.60 -3.54
CA HIS A 40 -5.89 1.78 -2.77
C HIS A 40 -6.59 3.07 -3.24
N LYS A 41 -7.86 2.95 -3.68
CA LYS A 41 -8.62 4.10 -4.23
C LYS A 41 -8.67 5.29 -3.27
N GLU A 42 -8.76 5.05 -1.95
CA GLU A 42 -8.72 6.13 -0.96
C GLU A 42 -7.41 6.91 -0.94
N LYS A 43 -6.24 6.26 -1.07
CA LYS A 43 -4.96 6.98 -1.11
C LYS A 43 -4.84 7.88 -2.33
N VAL A 44 -5.38 7.41 -3.47
CA VAL A 44 -5.43 8.22 -4.71
C VAL A 44 -6.40 9.39 -4.55
N ARG A 45 -7.58 9.16 -3.97
CA ARG A 45 -8.58 10.23 -3.72
C ARG A 45 -8.02 11.36 -2.87
N VAL A 46 -7.34 11.04 -1.77
CA VAL A 46 -6.75 12.05 -0.86
C VAL A 46 -5.78 12.98 -1.60
N ILE A 47 -5.04 12.45 -2.58
CA ILE A 47 -4.10 13.25 -3.39
C ILE A 47 -4.82 14.03 -4.48
N SER A 48 -5.83 13.43 -5.11
CA SER A 48 -6.64 14.10 -6.13
C SER A 48 -7.50 15.23 -5.57
N GLU A 49 -7.97 15.10 -4.33
CA GLU A 49 -8.79 16.09 -3.62
C GLU A 49 -7.95 17.09 -2.83
N LEU A 50 -6.62 16.95 -2.84
CA LEU A 50 -5.74 17.86 -2.13
C LEU A 50 -5.85 19.27 -2.72
N ALA A 51 -6.07 20.26 -1.86
CA ALA A 51 -6.11 21.65 -2.26
C ALA A 51 -4.78 22.06 -2.92
N LYS A 52 -4.86 22.97 -3.91
CA LYS A 52 -3.67 23.47 -4.61
C LYS A 52 -2.69 24.06 -3.58
N PRO A 53 -1.45 23.56 -3.49
CA PRO A 53 -0.48 24.07 -2.54
C PRO A 53 -0.21 25.55 -2.83
N THR A 54 -0.22 26.36 -1.78
CA THR A 54 0.00 27.82 -1.87
C THR A 54 1.41 28.20 -1.42
N LYS A 55 2.06 27.31 -0.68
CA LYS A 55 3.41 27.49 -0.13
C LYS A 55 4.40 26.48 -0.72
N VAL A 56 5.67 26.87 -0.75
CA VAL A 56 6.77 26.01 -1.23
C VAL A 56 6.92 24.74 -0.40
N SER A 57 6.71 24.82 0.92
CA SER A 57 6.75 23.66 1.82
C SER A 57 5.67 22.62 1.52
N GLU A 58 4.45 23.09 1.21
CA GLU A 58 3.32 22.24 0.82
C GLU A 58 3.59 21.57 -0.52
N LEU A 59 4.19 22.31 -1.47
CA LEU A 59 4.57 21.77 -2.78
C LEU A 59 5.63 20.66 -2.65
N GLN A 60 6.63 20.83 -1.80
CA GLN A 60 7.66 19.82 -1.55
C GLN A 60 7.08 18.54 -0.93
N ALA A 61 6.19 18.70 0.07
CA ALA A 61 5.49 17.57 0.67
C ALA A 61 4.61 16.83 -0.35
N TYR A 62 3.90 17.57 -1.21
CA TYR A 62 3.09 17.02 -2.28
C TYR A 62 3.92 16.22 -3.30
N LEU A 63 5.04 16.78 -3.75
CA LEU A 63 5.97 16.09 -4.65
C LEU A 63 6.57 14.83 -4.02
N GLY A 64 6.95 14.89 -2.74
CA GLY A 64 7.42 13.73 -1.99
C GLY A 64 6.38 12.61 -1.92
N MET A 65 5.10 12.97 -1.76
CA MET A 65 4.01 11.99 -1.83
C MET A 65 3.86 11.39 -3.23
N LEU A 66 3.94 12.18 -4.30
CA LEU A 66 3.83 11.71 -5.67
C LEU A 66 4.91 10.67 -6.05
N VAL A 67 6.12 10.78 -5.49
CA VAL A 67 7.20 9.79 -5.71
C VAL A 67 6.77 8.37 -5.29
N TYR A 68 5.94 8.22 -4.25
CA TYR A 68 5.40 6.92 -3.85
C TYR A 68 4.43 6.33 -4.90
N PHE A 69 3.83 7.17 -5.75
CA PHE A 69 2.88 6.76 -6.80
C PHE A 69 3.48 6.70 -8.20
N GLN A 70 4.75 7.09 -8.38
CA GLN A 70 5.39 7.17 -9.70
C GLN A 70 5.32 5.87 -10.51
N VAL A 71 5.32 4.71 -9.86
CA VAL A 71 5.23 3.38 -10.51
C VAL A 71 3.87 3.14 -11.18
N PHE A 72 2.85 3.93 -10.81
CA PHE A 72 1.48 3.85 -11.34
C PHE A 72 1.12 5.01 -12.28
N ILE A 73 2.04 5.95 -12.49
CA ILE A 73 1.90 7.07 -13.42
C ILE A 73 2.65 6.67 -14.71
N PRO A 74 2.00 6.72 -15.89
CA PRO A 74 2.63 6.35 -17.15
C PRO A 74 3.77 7.29 -17.54
#